data_AF-A0A2A3XT66-F1
#
_entry.id   AF-A0A2A3XT66-F1
#
_cell.length_a   1.000
_cell.length_b   1.000
_cell.length_c   1.000
_cell.angle_alpha   90.00
_cell.angle_beta   90.00
_cell.angle_gamma   90.00
#
_symmetry.space_group_name_H-M   'P 1'
#
loop_
_entity.id
_entity.type
_entity.pdbx_description
1 polymer ?
#
loop_
_entity_poly.entity_id
_entity_poly.type
_entity_poly.pdbx_seq_one_letter_code
_entity_poly.pdbx_strand_id
1 'polypeptide(L)'
;MVDDQAREFSSITACWSDGYEAVELVVDGAPVPHLVQRQRLVGLSPFARRFPKSRVREWLAGYRDPGLRANAELSKGELELTVCSVDADIDCGSFAVWLERDHDRVTWRGPHWAGDDSEDPPSDDEVLDSEIIEEDPLVYFPEKLEFRSADYDAAMDSVQQLMDAHPWPVFAPNPTGWFSRLMNRARGNKGEQLHSDDDPGGS
;
A
#
# COMPACT_ATOMS: atom_id res chain seq x y z
N MET A 1 1.22 31.13 22.94
CA MET A 1 -0.10 30.69 22.44
C MET A 1 0.14 30.35 20.99
N VAL A 2 0.33 29.06 20.71
CA VAL A 2 0.55 28.60 19.34
C VAL A 2 -0.83 28.54 18.71
N ASP A 3 -0.99 29.23 17.59
CA ASP A 3 -2.21 29.23 16.78
C ASP A 3 -2.67 27.79 16.56
N ASP A 4 -3.86 27.50 17.08
CA ASP A 4 -4.66 26.34 16.71
C ASP A 4 -5.20 26.63 15.30
N GLN A 5 -4.31 26.59 14.31
CA GLN A 5 -4.75 26.53 12.92
C GLN A 5 -5.65 25.31 12.84
N ALA A 6 -6.95 25.55 12.67
CA ALA A 6 -7.93 24.50 12.45
C ALA A 6 -7.37 23.58 11.36
N ARG A 7 -6.82 22.43 11.78
CA ARG A 7 -6.34 21.43 10.83
C ARG A 7 -7.57 20.96 10.10
N GLU A 8 -7.66 21.34 8.84
CA GLU A 8 -8.74 20.90 7.98
C GLU A 8 -8.63 19.37 7.88
N PHE A 9 -9.69 18.68 8.25
CA PHE A 9 -9.75 17.24 8.09
C PHE A 9 -9.67 16.89 6.61
N SER A 10 -8.84 15.91 6.27
CA SER A 10 -8.86 15.31 4.94
C SER A 10 -10.19 14.61 4.72
N SER A 11 -10.65 14.65 3.48
CA SER A 11 -11.79 13.87 3.00
C SER A 11 -11.35 12.44 2.68
N ILE A 12 -12.23 11.47 2.92
CA ILE A 12 -12.01 10.08 2.56
C ILE A 12 -13.29 9.45 2.03
N THR A 13 -13.19 8.71 0.93
CA THR A 13 -14.27 7.92 0.35
C THR A 13 -13.72 6.59 -0.19
N ALA A 14 -14.57 5.76 -0.80
CA ALA A 14 -14.15 4.55 -1.48
C ALA A 14 -14.79 4.44 -2.86
N CYS A 15 -14.07 3.92 -3.85
CA CYS A 15 -14.59 3.65 -5.19
C CYS A 15 -14.14 2.27 -5.69
N TRP A 16 -14.85 1.76 -6.69
CA TRP A 16 -14.40 0.60 -7.45
C TRP A 16 -13.52 1.07 -8.62
N SER A 17 -12.35 0.46 -8.75
CA SER A 17 -11.43 0.68 -9.86
C SER A 17 -11.44 -0.54 -10.78
N ASP A 18 -12.08 -0.40 -11.95
CA ASP A 18 -12.17 -1.48 -12.95
C ASP A 18 -10.79 -1.89 -13.48
N GLY A 19 -9.87 -0.94 -13.64
CA GLY A 19 -8.53 -1.20 -14.19
C GLY A 19 -7.68 -2.09 -13.29
N TYR A 20 -7.84 -1.97 -11.97
CA TYR A 20 -7.11 -2.78 -10.99
C TYR A 20 -7.96 -3.90 -10.37
N GLU A 21 -9.23 -3.99 -10.76
CA GLU A 21 -10.25 -4.82 -10.12
C GLU A 21 -10.17 -4.73 -8.59
N ALA A 22 -10.20 -3.51 -8.06
CA ALA A 22 -9.95 -3.24 -6.65
C ALA A 22 -10.92 -2.21 -6.08
N VAL A 23 -11.16 -2.27 -4.77
CA VAL A 23 -11.71 -1.13 -4.05
C VAL A 23 -10.56 -0.21 -3.67
N GLU A 24 -10.64 1.07 -4.02
CA GLU A 24 -9.64 2.06 -3.67
C GLU A 24 -10.22 3.05 -2.66
N LEU A 25 -9.47 3.31 -1.59
CA LEU A 25 -9.72 4.48 -0.76
C LEU A 25 -9.24 5.72 -1.51
N VAL A 26 -10.06 6.77 -1.48
CA VAL A 26 -9.79 8.03 -2.14
C VAL A 26 -9.70 9.11 -1.07
N VAL A 27 -8.50 9.69 -0.89
CA VAL A 27 -8.23 10.76 0.07
C VAL A 27 -8.02 12.06 -0.70
N ASP A 28 -8.78 13.09 -0.33
CA ASP A 28 -8.72 14.41 -0.98
C ASP A 28 -8.82 14.35 -2.52
N GLY A 29 -9.66 13.43 -3.01
CA GLY A 29 -9.92 13.21 -4.43
C GLY A 29 -8.89 12.33 -5.14
N ALA A 30 -7.85 11.85 -4.46
CA ALA A 30 -6.81 10.99 -5.03
C ALA A 30 -6.87 9.57 -4.44
N PRO A 31 -6.84 8.51 -5.28
CA PRO A 31 -6.68 7.15 -4.79
C PRO A 31 -5.39 6.99 -3.98
N VAL A 32 -5.46 6.28 -2.85
CA VAL A 32 -4.32 6.07 -1.95
C VAL A 32 -3.08 5.52 -2.69
N PRO A 33 -3.18 4.54 -3.61
CA PRO A 33 -2.01 4.11 -4.39
C PRO A 33 -1.31 5.24 -5.16
N HIS A 34 -2.05 6.22 -5.67
CA HIS A 34 -1.47 7.38 -6.35
C HIS A 34 -0.86 8.40 -5.37
N LEU A 35 -1.33 8.45 -4.13
CA LEU A 35 -0.74 9.27 -3.07
C LEU A 35 0.56 8.67 -2.56
N VAL A 36 0.66 7.34 -2.52
CA VAL A 36 1.86 6.62 -2.08
C VAL A 36 2.88 6.54 -3.19
N GLN A 37 2.50 6.33 -4.46
CA GLN A 37 3.48 6.26 -5.54
C GLN A 37 2.99 6.94 -6.83
N ARG A 38 3.35 8.22 -7.00
CA ARG A 38 2.86 9.08 -8.09
C ARG A 38 3.33 8.67 -9.48
N GLN A 39 4.51 8.02 -9.58
CA GLN A 39 5.19 7.78 -10.85
C GLN A 39 5.21 6.29 -11.29
N ARG A 40 4.93 5.34 -10.39
CA ARG A 40 4.84 3.90 -10.71
C ARG A 40 3.74 3.24 -9.89
N LEU A 41 2.94 2.40 -10.55
CA LEU A 41 1.85 1.59 -9.96
C LEU A 41 2.37 0.35 -9.24
N VAL A 42 3.40 0.48 -8.39
CA VAL A 42 4.06 -0.70 -7.81
C VAL A 42 3.26 -1.29 -6.64
N GLY A 43 2.46 -0.44 -5.97
CA GLY A 43 1.52 -0.83 -4.92
C GLY A 43 0.07 -0.95 -5.40
N LEU A 44 -0.62 -2.02 -5.00
CA LEU A 44 -2.06 -2.18 -5.16
C LEU A 44 -2.79 -1.83 -3.87
N SER A 45 -4.07 -1.49 -3.98
CA SER A 45 -4.94 -1.46 -2.81
C SER A 45 -4.96 -2.83 -2.10
N PRO A 46 -4.92 -2.87 -0.76
CA PRO A 46 -5.17 -4.09 0.02
C PRO A 46 -6.53 -4.72 -0.32
N PHE A 47 -7.48 -3.91 -0.80
CA PHE A 47 -8.81 -4.36 -1.21
C PHE A 47 -8.89 -4.78 -2.70
N ALA A 48 -7.76 -5.16 -3.32
CA ALA A 48 -7.79 -5.73 -4.67
C ALA A 48 -8.45 -7.11 -4.70
N ARG A 49 -9.31 -7.35 -5.70
CA ARG A 49 -10.09 -8.60 -5.84
C ARG A 49 -9.22 -9.83 -6.04
N ARG A 50 -7.95 -9.68 -6.43
CA ARG A 50 -7.00 -10.81 -6.52
C ARG A 50 -6.71 -11.48 -5.17
N PHE A 51 -6.93 -10.78 -4.05
CA PHE A 51 -6.69 -11.32 -2.72
C PHE A 51 -7.92 -12.09 -2.19
N PRO A 52 -7.73 -13.17 -1.41
CA PRO A 52 -8.84 -13.94 -0.86
C PRO A 52 -9.77 -13.08 0.00
N LYS A 53 -11.09 -13.34 -0.07
CA LYS A 53 -12.09 -12.59 0.74
C LYS A 53 -11.74 -12.56 2.23
N SER A 54 -11.16 -13.63 2.78
CA SER A 54 -10.74 -13.68 4.19
C SER A 54 -9.65 -12.67 4.52
N ARG A 55 -8.60 -12.58 3.68
CA ARG A 55 -7.49 -11.64 3.86
C ARG A 55 -7.98 -10.19 3.77
N VAL A 56 -8.81 -9.91 2.77
CA VAL A 56 -9.37 -8.57 2.58
C VAL A 56 -10.29 -8.15 3.74
N ARG A 57 -11.02 -9.09 4.33
CA ARG A 57 -11.83 -8.83 5.54
C ARG A 57 -10.98 -8.56 6.77
N GLU A 58 -9.84 -9.23 6.90
CA GLU A 58 -8.88 -8.97 7.99
C GLU A 58 -8.33 -7.55 7.89
N TRP A 59 -7.90 -7.14 6.68
CA TRP A 59 -7.48 -5.76 6.43
C TRP A 59 -8.58 -4.78 6.81
N LEU A 60 -9.79 -4.97 6.31
CA LEU A 60 -10.91 -4.06 6.63
C LEU A 60 -11.21 -3.99 8.14
N ALA A 61 -11.04 -5.09 8.88
CA ALA A 61 -11.20 -5.08 10.33
C ALA A 61 -10.13 -4.23 11.02
N GLY A 62 -8.86 -4.33 10.60
CA GLY A 62 -7.78 -3.49 11.11
C GLY A 62 -7.99 -2.00 10.78
N TYR A 63 -8.47 -1.69 9.58
CA TYR A 63 -8.82 -0.33 9.19
C TYR A 63 -9.92 0.28 10.08
N ARG A 64 -10.79 -0.53 10.68
CA ARG A 64 -11.88 -0.07 11.55
C ARG A 64 -11.48 0.07 13.03
N ASP A 65 -10.54 -0.75 13.49
CA ASP A 65 -10.21 -0.87 14.91
C ASP A 65 -8.68 -0.97 15.13
N PRO A 66 -8.05 0.06 15.73
CA PRO A 66 -6.61 0.03 16.02
C PRO A 66 -6.22 -1.03 17.07
N GLY A 67 -7.17 -1.62 17.78
CA GLY A 67 -6.94 -2.75 18.68
C GLY A 67 -6.75 -4.10 17.95
N LEU A 68 -7.08 -4.15 16.66
CA LEU A 68 -6.93 -5.30 15.79
C LEU A 68 -5.67 -5.20 14.93
N ARG A 69 -5.23 -6.34 14.40
CA ARG A 69 -4.22 -6.39 13.34
C ARG A 69 -4.93 -6.43 12.00
N ALA A 70 -4.40 -5.71 11.03
CA ALA A 70 -4.95 -5.73 9.68
C ALA A 70 -4.55 -7.01 8.92
N ASN A 71 -3.45 -7.66 9.31
CA ASN A 71 -3.10 -9.02 8.90
C ASN A 71 -2.20 -9.69 9.98
N ALA A 72 -1.77 -10.94 9.75
CA ALA A 72 -0.94 -11.68 10.70
C ALA A 72 0.50 -11.12 10.87
N GLU A 73 1.01 -10.42 9.86
CA GLU A 73 2.38 -9.88 9.74
C GLU A 73 2.51 -8.50 10.38
N LEU A 74 1.43 -7.73 10.45
CA LEU A 74 1.40 -6.37 10.99
C LEU A 74 1.22 -6.32 12.50
N SER A 75 1.72 -5.24 13.09
CA SER A 75 1.41 -4.87 14.47
C SER A 75 -0.04 -4.41 14.64
N LYS A 76 -0.53 -4.38 15.88
CA LYS A 76 -1.87 -3.85 16.17
C LYS A 76 -1.90 -2.35 15.88
N GLY A 77 -2.91 -1.91 15.14
CA GLY A 77 -3.05 -0.52 14.73
C GLY A 77 -2.14 -0.13 13.57
N GLU A 78 -1.40 -1.05 12.97
CA GLU A 78 -0.65 -0.80 11.75
C GLU A 78 -1.51 -1.17 10.53
N LEU A 79 -1.53 -0.31 9.51
CA LEU A 79 -2.33 -0.46 8.30
C LEU A 79 -1.43 -0.40 7.06
N GLU A 80 -1.51 -1.40 6.20
CA GLU A 80 -0.98 -1.30 4.84
C GLU A 80 -1.90 -0.41 4.00
N LEU A 81 -1.36 0.67 3.45
CA LEU A 81 -2.03 1.55 2.50
C LEU A 81 -1.87 1.04 1.05
N THR A 82 -0.72 0.43 0.76
CA THR A 82 -0.48 -0.27 -0.50
C THR A 82 0.33 -1.54 -0.28
N VAL A 83 0.01 -2.57 -1.04
CA VAL A 83 0.69 -3.87 -0.98
C VAL A 83 1.36 -4.21 -2.31
N CYS A 84 2.46 -4.97 -2.26
CA CYS A 84 3.17 -5.42 -3.46
C CYS A 84 2.22 -6.12 -4.47
N SER A 85 2.30 -5.69 -5.73
CA SER A 85 1.43 -6.17 -6.82
C SER A 85 1.66 -7.63 -7.24
N VAL A 86 2.66 -8.32 -6.67
CA VAL A 86 2.99 -9.70 -7.03
C VAL A 86 2.33 -10.69 -6.08
N ASP A 87 2.60 -10.59 -4.79
CA ASP A 87 2.16 -11.54 -3.77
C ASP A 87 1.49 -10.88 -2.54
N ALA A 88 1.49 -9.54 -2.47
CA ALA A 88 1.16 -8.79 -1.26
C ALA A 88 1.89 -9.34 -0.04
N ASP A 89 3.15 -9.74 -0.23
CA ASP A 89 4.05 -10.09 0.84
C ASP A 89 4.66 -8.80 1.38
N ILE A 90 4.68 -8.63 2.70
CA ILE A 90 5.29 -7.48 3.37
C ILE A 90 6.78 -7.39 3.02
N ASP A 91 7.45 -8.54 2.83
CA ASP A 91 8.85 -8.65 2.43
C ASP A 91 9.09 -8.24 0.96
N CYS A 92 8.02 -8.07 0.17
CA CYS A 92 8.07 -7.54 -1.20
C CYS A 92 7.93 -6.00 -1.24
N GLY A 93 7.68 -5.36 -0.09
CA GLY A 93 7.48 -3.92 0.01
C GLY A 93 6.00 -3.56 0.09
N SER A 94 5.54 -3.30 1.32
CA SER A 94 4.24 -2.71 1.61
C SER A 94 4.45 -1.34 2.25
N PHE A 95 3.64 -0.35 1.87
CA PHE A 95 3.67 0.97 2.51
C PHE A 95 2.58 1.04 3.57
N ALA A 96 2.93 1.42 4.79
CA ALA A 96 2.06 1.37 5.93
C ALA A 96 2.05 2.67 6.75
N VAL A 97 1.03 2.79 7.59
CA VAL A 97 0.85 3.85 8.57
C VAL A 97 0.33 3.27 9.87
N TRP A 98 0.46 4.03 10.95
CA TRP A 98 -0.22 3.75 12.21
C TRP A 98 -1.58 4.43 12.25
N LEU A 99 -2.61 3.65 12.57
CA LEU A 99 -3.97 4.07 12.85
C LEU A 99 -4.11 4.44 14.32
N GLU A 100 -4.53 5.67 14.57
CA GLU A 100 -5.04 6.10 15.86
C GLU A 100 -6.47 6.55 15.73
N ARG A 101 -7.25 6.36 16.80
CA ARG A 101 -8.66 6.69 16.80
C ARG A 101 -9.12 7.21 18.14
N ASP A 102 -9.76 8.37 18.08
CA ASP A 102 -10.51 8.98 19.17
C ASP A 102 -12.01 9.01 18.80
N HIS A 103 -12.85 9.60 19.66
CA HIS A 103 -14.30 9.61 19.45
C HIS A 103 -14.72 10.30 18.14
N ASP A 104 -14.08 11.41 17.77
CA ASP A 104 -14.45 12.26 16.64
C ASP A 104 -13.40 12.30 15.52
N ARG A 105 -12.21 11.73 15.75
CA ARG A 105 -11.08 11.76 14.83
C ARG A 105 -10.46 10.38 14.61
N VAL A 106 -10.09 10.11 13.36
CA VAL A 106 -9.19 9.04 12.96
C VAL A 106 -7.93 9.65 12.38
N THR A 107 -6.77 9.13 12.76
CA THR A 107 -5.47 9.63 12.32
C THR A 107 -4.68 8.50 11.67
N TRP A 108 -4.15 8.77 10.48
CA TRP A 108 -3.07 7.98 9.89
C TRP A 108 -1.77 8.74 10.12
N ARG A 109 -0.78 8.11 10.74
CA ARG A 109 0.50 8.77 11.03
C ARG A 109 1.70 7.86 10.84
N GLY A 110 2.87 8.47 10.74
CA GLY A 110 4.13 7.75 10.66
C GLY A 110 4.15 6.82 9.45
N PRO A 111 4.07 7.36 8.22
CA PRO A 111 4.28 6.56 7.02
C PRO A 111 5.63 5.84 7.11
N HIS A 112 5.67 4.57 6.71
CA HIS A 112 6.86 3.73 6.73
C HIS A 112 6.72 2.56 5.76
N TRP A 113 7.84 1.94 5.41
CA TRP A 113 7.84 0.64 4.74
C TRP A 113 7.64 -0.46 5.78
N ALA A 114 6.58 -1.23 5.62
CA ALA A 114 6.27 -2.35 6.49
C ALA A 114 7.26 -3.49 6.20
N GLY A 115 7.81 -4.12 7.24
CA GLY A 115 8.83 -5.17 7.12
C GLY A 115 10.28 -4.69 7.06
N ASP A 116 10.52 -3.37 7.01
CA ASP A 116 11.86 -2.76 7.10
C ASP A 116 12.36 -2.64 8.56
N ASP A 117 12.08 -3.65 9.39
CA ASP A 117 12.67 -3.82 10.72
C ASP A 117 14.08 -4.45 10.61
N SER A 118 14.78 -4.28 9.47
CA SER A 118 16.18 -4.67 9.39
C SER A 118 17.02 -3.69 10.22
N GLU A 119 17.31 -4.09 11.46
CA GLU A 119 18.40 -3.55 12.29
C GLU A 119 19.80 -3.76 11.65
N ASP A 120 19.88 -4.30 10.43
CA ASP A 120 21.12 -4.43 9.68
C ASP A 120 21.32 -3.16 8.83
N PRO A 121 22.32 -2.31 9.15
CA PRO A 121 22.66 -1.19 8.29
C PRO A 121 23.01 -1.72 6.88
N PRO A 122 22.65 -1.00 5.81
CA PRO A 122 23.06 -1.39 4.47
C PRO A 122 24.57 -1.55 4.45
N SER A 123 25.05 -2.72 4.04
CA SER A 123 26.48 -2.94 3.84
C SER A 123 26.96 -1.99 2.74
N ASP A 124 28.04 -1.25 3.01
CA ASP A 124 28.66 -0.19 2.17
C ASP A 124 29.04 -0.59 0.72
N ASP A 125 28.67 -1.77 0.23
CA ASP A 125 29.09 -2.33 -1.07
C ASP A 125 27.99 -2.42 -2.15
N GLU A 126 26.78 -1.91 -1.91
CA GLU A 126 25.71 -1.84 -2.93
C GLU A 126 25.29 -0.39 -3.24
N VAL A 127 26.26 0.46 -3.57
CA VAL A 127 25.97 1.74 -4.25
C VAL A 127 25.90 1.45 -5.74
N LEU A 128 24.81 0.81 -6.19
CA LEU A 128 24.48 0.72 -7.60
C LEU A 128 23.98 2.10 -8.06
N ASP A 129 24.75 2.72 -8.96
CA ASP A 129 24.36 3.88 -9.75
C ASP A 129 23.00 3.62 -10.43
N SER A 130 21.92 3.99 -9.76
CA SER A 130 20.60 4.12 -10.35
C SER A 130 20.19 5.59 -10.23
N GLU A 131 20.54 6.39 -11.24
CA GLU A 131 19.96 7.73 -11.45
C GLU A 131 18.49 7.64 -11.93
N ILE A 132 17.69 6.77 -11.31
CA ILE A 132 16.27 6.99 -11.18
C ILE A 132 16.12 7.46 -9.75
N ILE A 133 15.89 8.76 -9.55
CA ILE A 133 15.39 9.24 -8.26
C ILE A 133 14.00 8.62 -8.12
N GLU A 134 13.94 7.38 -7.60
CA GLU A 134 12.72 6.82 -7.07
C GLU A 134 12.35 7.77 -5.93
N GLU A 135 11.38 8.65 -6.19
CA GLU A 135 10.88 9.53 -5.14
C GLU A 135 10.30 8.63 -4.06
N ASP A 136 11.04 8.49 -2.96
CA ASP A 136 10.62 7.76 -1.78
C ASP A 136 9.27 8.33 -1.33
N PRO A 137 8.20 7.52 -1.25
CA PRO A 137 6.89 7.91 -0.75
C PRO A 137 6.94 8.69 0.57
N LEU A 138 7.92 8.39 1.42
CA LEU A 138 8.14 9.09 2.69
C LEU A 138 8.46 10.58 2.51
N VAL A 139 8.94 10.99 1.33
CA VAL A 139 9.29 12.39 1.01
C VAL A 139 8.05 13.24 0.70
N TYR A 140 6.98 12.66 0.16
CA TYR A 140 5.79 13.43 -0.28
C TYR A 140 4.47 12.97 0.32
N PHE A 141 4.36 11.75 0.83
CA PHE A 141 3.19 11.33 1.58
C PHE A 141 3.16 12.13 2.90
N PRO A 142 2.02 12.74 3.27
CA PRO A 142 1.95 13.53 4.48
C PRO A 142 2.33 12.70 5.72
N GLU A 143 3.18 13.25 6.61
CA GLU A 143 3.55 12.59 7.88
C GLU A 143 2.34 12.20 8.73
N LYS A 144 1.23 12.94 8.54
CA LYS A 144 -0.04 12.72 9.21
C LYS A 144 -1.22 13.14 8.33
N LEU A 145 -2.25 12.30 8.29
CA LEU A 145 -3.59 12.61 7.78
C LEU A 145 -4.61 12.46 8.91
N GLU A 146 -5.54 13.39 9.00
CA GLU A 146 -6.61 13.37 10.01
C GLU A 146 -7.97 13.39 9.31
N PHE A 147 -8.86 12.51 9.73
CA PHE A 147 -10.21 12.35 9.20
C PHE A 147 -11.22 12.53 10.34
N ARG A 148 -12.42 13.01 10.01
CA ARG A 148 -13.55 12.89 10.95
C ARG A 148 -13.92 11.41 11.07
N SER A 149 -14.14 10.93 12.29
CA SER A 149 -14.50 9.52 12.53
C SER A 149 -15.73 9.09 11.73
N ALA A 150 -16.75 9.96 11.61
CA ALA A 150 -17.96 9.64 10.86
C ALA A 150 -17.70 9.49 9.34
N ASP A 151 -16.88 10.35 8.75
CA ASP A 151 -16.55 10.29 7.32
C ASP A 151 -15.68 9.06 7.02
N TYR A 152 -14.74 8.75 7.94
CA TYR A 152 -13.91 7.56 7.86
C TYR A 152 -14.74 6.27 7.96
N ASP A 153 -15.68 6.19 8.91
CA ASP A 153 -16.57 5.04 9.05
C ASP A 153 -17.44 4.84 7.81
N ALA A 154 -17.99 5.93 7.26
CA ALA A 154 -18.76 5.88 6.03
C ALA A 154 -17.91 5.36 4.84
N ALA A 155 -16.63 5.73 4.77
CA ALA A 155 -15.71 5.19 3.77
C ALA A 155 -15.47 3.68 3.99
N MET A 156 -15.24 3.22 5.23
CA MET A 156 -15.06 1.79 5.53
C MET A 156 -16.33 0.96 5.29
N ASP A 157 -17.52 1.54 5.49
CA ASP A 157 -18.78 0.91 5.13
C ASP A 157 -18.97 0.86 3.61
N SER A 158 -18.55 1.90 2.89
CA SER A 158 -18.54 1.90 1.42
C SER A 158 -17.58 0.84 0.87
N VAL A 159 -16.41 0.64 1.49
CA VAL A 159 -15.50 -0.48 1.16
C VAL A 159 -16.21 -1.81 1.31
N GLN A 160 -16.89 -2.06 2.44
CA GLN A 160 -17.62 -3.31 2.66
C GLN A 160 -18.74 -3.51 1.62
N GLN A 161 -19.49 -2.46 1.29
CA GLN A 161 -20.56 -2.51 0.29
C GLN A 161 -20.03 -2.84 -1.10
N LEU A 162 -18.95 -2.18 -1.53
CA LEU A 162 -18.27 -2.49 -2.79
C LEU A 162 -17.71 -3.92 -2.76
N MET A 163 -17.15 -4.35 -1.63
CA MET A 163 -16.68 -5.72 -1.46
C MET A 163 -17.79 -6.78 -1.60
N ASP A 164 -19.01 -6.47 -1.21
CA ASP A 164 -20.14 -7.40 -1.33
C ASP A 164 -20.86 -7.30 -2.68
N ALA A 165 -20.75 -6.18 -3.39
CA ALA A 165 -21.31 -5.98 -4.72
C ALA A 165 -20.52 -6.72 -5.82
N HIS A 166 -19.23 -6.97 -5.62
CA HIS A 166 -18.41 -7.75 -6.56
C HIS A 166 -18.08 -9.15 -5.99
N PRO A 167 -18.02 -10.21 -6.80
CA PRO A 167 -17.63 -11.54 -6.32
C PRO A 167 -16.12 -11.58 -5.98
N TRP A 168 -15.76 -11.79 -4.71
CA TRP A 168 -14.36 -12.05 -4.32
C TRP A 168 -13.99 -13.53 -4.50
N PRO A 169 -12.73 -13.83 -4.82
CA PRO A 169 -12.23 -15.19 -4.79
C PRO A 169 -12.25 -15.72 -3.36
N VAL A 170 -12.79 -16.95 -3.22
CA VAL A 170 -12.85 -17.66 -1.93
C VAL A 170 -11.51 -18.34 -1.62
N PHE A 171 -10.72 -18.64 -2.64
CA PHE A 171 -9.38 -19.22 -2.54
C PHE A 171 -8.38 -18.27 -3.16
N ALA A 172 -7.17 -18.19 -2.60
CA ALA A 172 -6.08 -17.51 -3.27
C ALA A 172 -5.93 -18.11 -4.68
N PRO A 173 -5.96 -17.32 -5.76
CA PRO A 173 -5.36 -17.80 -6.99
C PRO A 173 -3.95 -18.26 -6.60
N ASN A 174 -3.61 -19.52 -6.91
CA ASN A 174 -2.43 -20.21 -6.39
C ASN A 174 -1.29 -19.21 -6.19
N PRO A 175 -0.76 -19.03 -4.95
CA PRO A 175 0.36 -18.13 -4.77
C PRO A 175 1.41 -18.55 -5.77
N THR A 176 1.99 -17.57 -6.47
CA THR A 176 3.19 -17.76 -7.26
C THR A 176 4.10 -18.68 -6.45
N GLY A 177 4.40 -19.87 -6.97
CA GLY A 177 5.13 -20.89 -6.21
C GLY A 177 6.45 -20.33 -5.72
N TRP A 178 7.08 -20.94 -4.70
CA TRP A 178 8.38 -20.51 -4.17
C TRP A 178 9.39 -20.10 -5.27
N PHE A 179 9.45 -20.87 -6.36
CA PHE A 179 10.28 -20.55 -7.53
C PHE A 179 9.88 -19.27 -8.23
N SER A 180 8.58 -18.99 -8.40
CA SER A 180 8.10 -17.73 -8.95
C SER A 180 8.34 -16.56 -8.00
N ARG A 181 8.25 -16.74 -6.68
CA ARG A 181 8.63 -15.71 -5.69
C ARG A 181 10.11 -15.37 -5.77
N LEU A 182 10.97 -16.40 -5.82
CA LEU A 182 12.41 -16.23 -5.99
C LEU A 182 12.76 -15.57 -7.33
N MET A 183 12.08 -15.97 -8.41
CA MET A 183 12.25 -15.37 -9.74
C MET A 183 11.74 -13.95 -9.80
N ASN A 184 10.69 -13.58 -9.07
CA ASN A 184 10.15 -12.22 -9.02
C ASN A 184 11.03 -11.32 -8.15
N ARG A 185 11.55 -11.81 -7.02
CA ARG A 185 12.60 -11.11 -6.24
C ARG A 185 13.86 -10.91 -7.10
N ALA A 186 14.28 -11.94 -7.83
CA ALA A 186 15.41 -11.84 -8.75
C ALA A 186 15.11 -10.98 -9.99
N ARG A 187 13.84 -10.84 -10.43
CA ARG A 187 13.42 -9.99 -11.55
C ARG A 187 13.18 -8.54 -11.15
N GLY A 188 12.74 -8.26 -9.93
CA GLY A 188 12.85 -6.94 -9.31
C GLY A 188 14.31 -6.47 -9.36
N ASN A 189 15.24 -7.37 -9.03
CA ASN A 189 16.68 -7.14 -9.15
C ASN A 189 17.27 -7.33 -10.58
N LYS A 190 16.50 -7.78 -11.58
CA LYS A 190 16.97 -8.03 -12.96
C LYS A 190 16.20 -7.26 -14.04
N GLY A 191 15.27 -6.39 -13.65
CA GLY A 191 14.68 -5.40 -14.57
C GLY A 191 15.72 -4.45 -15.17
N GLU A 192 16.94 -4.46 -14.64
CA GLU A 192 18.11 -3.70 -15.12
C GLU A 192 19.00 -4.44 -16.14
N GLN A 193 18.67 -5.68 -16.54
CA GLN A 193 19.43 -6.35 -17.58
C GLN A 193 18.50 -6.96 -18.61
N LEU A 194 18.15 -6.17 -19.62
CA LEU A 194 18.03 -6.58 -21.04
C LEU A 194 17.53 -5.39 -21.83
N HIS A 195 18.44 -4.54 -22.32
CA HIS A 195 18.34 -3.87 -23.63
C HIS A 195 19.70 -3.26 -24.02
N SER A 196 20.67 -4.13 -24.25
CA SER A 196 21.88 -3.92 -25.07
C SER A 196 22.43 -5.33 -25.26
N ASP A 197 22.39 -5.96 -26.41
CA ASP A 197 22.85 -5.48 -27.69
C ASP A 197 22.11 -6.21 -28.81
N ASP A 198 21.61 -5.46 -29.78
CA ASP A 198 21.71 -5.84 -31.18
C ASP A 198 21.38 -4.60 -32.01
N ASP A 199 22.41 -3.97 -32.59
CA ASP A 199 22.21 -3.36 -33.90
C ASP A 199 23.47 -3.57 -34.78
N PRO A 200 23.33 -4.22 -35.95
CA PRO A 200 24.38 -4.38 -36.93
C PRO A 200 24.34 -3.24 -37.96
N GLY A 201 25.46 -2.53 -38.15
CA GLY A 201 25.65 -1.60 -39.26
C GLY A 201 27.00 -0.91 -39.11
N GLY A 202 27.92 -0.93 -40.06
CA GLY A 202 27.70 -0.79 -41.49
C GLY A 202 28.10 0.62 -41.90
N SER A 203 29.39 0.83 -42.18
CA SER A 203 29.96 1.73 -43.20
C SER A 203 31.45 1.46 -43.35
#